data_AF-A3WH19-F1
#
_entry.id   AF-A3WH19-F1
#
_cell.length_a   1.000
_cell.length_b   1.000
_cell.length_c   1.000
_cell.angle_alpha   90.00
_cell.angle_beta   90.00
_cell.angle_gamma   90.00
#
_symmetry.space_group_name_H-M   'P 1'
#
loop_
_entity.id
_entity.type
_entity.pdbx_description
1 polymer ?
#
loop_
_entity_poly.entity_id
_entity_poly.type
_entity_poly.pdbx_seq_one_letter_code
_entity_poly.pdbx_strand_id
1 'polypeptide(L)'
;MTRENSVPGTPELFFASLVATALVYFTGIAIIAVMVGLTSSAGALSNMLTFLAMFATIGVGAAVFVAFLIVAPLGTAVGLAVLRLTPPAWWQGPLAGGLVAATLVAVTLLLFQLGGQPLDWGVYAMAAVPLALAPVAGGLVQKHLLHWPGSDRQELTPA
;
A
#
# COMPACT_ATOMS: atom_id res chain seq x y z
N MET A 1 26.88 -16.00 -18.76
CA MET A 1 26.88 -14.88 -17.79
C MET A 1 25.55 -14.89 -17.08
N THR A 2 25.47 -15.61 -15.95
CA THR A 2 24.34 -15.50 -15.03
C THR A 2 24.36 -14.08 -14.48
N ARG A 3 23.35 -13.26 -14.78
CA ARG A 3 23.14 -12.01 -14.03
C ARG A 3 23.01 -12.43 -12.58
N GLU A 4 24.02 -12.11 -11.78
CA GLU A 4 23.91 -12.14 -10.34
C GLU A 4 22.85 -11.09 -10.02
N ASN A 5 21.60 -11.52 -9.78
CA ASN A 5 20.53 -10.61 -9.42
C ASN A 5 20.90 -10.03 -8.05
N SER A 6 21.52 -8.86 -8.08
CA SER A 6 21.92 -8.11 -6.90
C SER A 6 20.69 -7.84 -6.05
N VAL A 7 20.76 -8.11 -4.74
CA VAL A 7 19.67 -7.84 -3.81
C VAL A 7 19.21 -6.37 -3.93
N PRO A 8 17.89 -6.07 -3.87
CA PRO A 8 17.38 -4.71 -3.98
C PRO A 8 18.05 -3.72 -3.02
N GLY A 9 18.52 -2.60 -3.58
CA GLY A 9 19.12 -1.50 -2.84
C GLY A 9 18.09 -0.52 -2.30
N THR A 10 18.53 0.39 -1.43
CA THR A 10 17.71 1.45 -0.83
C THR A 10 16.90 2.28 -1.85
N PRO A 11 17.48 2.75 -2.98
CA PRO A 11 16.71 3.55 -3.94
C PRO A 11 15.59 2.76 -4.62
N GLU A 12 15.84 1.47 -4.90
CA GLU A 12 14.89 0.58 -5.55
C GLU A 12 13.71 0.28 -4.62
N LEU A 13 13.99 0.01 -3.33
CA LEU A 13 12.97 -0.19 -2.31
C LEU A 13 12.15 1.07 -2.04
N PHE A 14 12.77 2.25 -2.10
CA PHE A 14 12.07 3.52 -1.97
C PHE A 14 11.09 3.74 -3.13
N PHE A 15 11.56 3.55 -4.37
CA PHE A 15 10.71 3.66 -5.55
C PHE A 15 9.59 2.61 -5.56
N ALA A 16 9.92 1.36 -5.24
CA ALA A 16 8.97 0.27 -5.06
C ALA A 16 7.88 0.62 -4.04
N SER A 17 8.26 1.23 -2.92
CA SER A 17 7.31 1.66 -1.89
C SER A 17 6.38 2.78 -2.40
N LEU A 18 6.89 3.72 -3.21
CA LEU A 18 6.05 4.74 -3.85
C LEU A 18 5.05 4.13 -4.83
N VAL A 19 5.48 3.17 -5.65
CA VAL A 19 4.59 2.49 -6.60
C VAL A 19 3.54 1.65 -5.87
N ALA A 20 3.94 0.91 -4.83
CA ALA A 20 3.01 0.15 -4.00
C ALA A 20 1.97 1.08 -3.35
N THR A 21 2.42 2.24 -2.85
CA THR A 21 1.53 3.26 -2.26
C THR A 21 0.56 3.78 -3.30
N ALA A 22 1.02 4.11 -4.51
CA ALA A 22 0.15 4.56 -5.59
C ALA A 22 -0.91 3.50 -5.94
N LEU A 23 -0.52 2.22 -6.03
CA LEU A 23 -1.45 1.11 -6.31
C LEU A 23 -2.53 0.98 -5.23
N VAL A 24 -2.13 0.96 -3.95
CA VAL A 24 -3.06 0.88 -2.81
C VAL A 24 -3.97 2.11 -2.79
N TYR A 25 -3.40 3.29 -3.04
CA TYR A 25 -4.12 4.54 -2.99
C TYR A 25 -5.16 4.62 -4.11
N PHE A 26 -4.76 4.53 -5.39
CA PHE A 26 -5.67 4.59 -6.55
C PHE A 26 -6.77 3.53 -6.48
N THR A 27 -6.41 2.30 -6.13
CA THR A 27 -7.38 1.20 -6.00
C THR A 27 -8.32 1.43 -4.82
N GLY A 28 -7.79 1.84 -3.67
CA GLY A 28 -8.57 2.09 -2.46
C GLY A 28 -9.59 3.21 -2.66
N ILE A 29 -9.21 4.31 -3.30
CA ILE A 29 -10.13 5.42 -3.61
C ILE A 29 -11.23 4.97 -4.55
N ALA A 30 -10.91 4.18 -5.57
CA ALA A 30 -11.91 3.67 -6.50
C ALA A 30 -12.95 2.81 -5.75
N ILE A 31 -12.49 1.92 -4.86
CA ILE A 31 -13.36 1.09 -4.02
C ILE A 31 -14.24 1.96 -3.12
N ILE A 32 -13.64 2.94 -2.42
CA ILE A 32 -14.36 3.85 -1.53
C ILE A 32 -15.37 4.70 -2.30
N ALA A 33 -15.01 5.23 -3.47
CA ALA A 33 -15.89 6.03 -4.31
C ALA A 33 -17.11 5.22 -4.77
N VAL A 34 -16.91 3.95 -5.15
CA VAL A 34 -18.01 3.03 -5.48
C VAL A 34 -18.90 2.79 -4.26
N MET A 35 -18.33 2.55 -3.08
CA MET A 35 -19.11 2.38 -1.85
C MET A 35 -19.93 3.64 -1.50
N VAL A 36 -19.37 4.83 -1.66
CA VAL A 36 -20.08 6.11 -1.48
C VAL A 36 -21.24 6.25 -2.46
N GLY A 37 -21.01 5.88 -3.73
CA GLY A 37 -22.07 5.87 -4.74
C GLY A 37 -23.22 4.93 -4.35
N LEU A 38 -22.90 3.68 -3.99
CA LEU A 38 -23.87 2.63 -3.67
C LEU A 38 -24.67 2.88 -2.38
N THR A 39 -24.11 3.61 -1.42
CA THR A 39 -24.76 3.88 -0.13
C THR A 39 -25.58 5.18 -0.11
N SER A 40 -25.54 5.97 -1.18
CA SER A 40 -26.25 7.25 -1.24
C SER A 40 -27.67 7.12 -1.82
N SER A 41 -28.67 7.61 -1.07
CA SER A 41 -30.10 7.46 -1.37
C SER A 41 -30.63 8.35 -2.51
N ALA A 42 -29.81 9.29 -3.02
CA ALA A 42 -30.11 10.11 -4.19
C ALA A 42 -28.83 10.45 -4.96
N GLY A 43 -28.81 10.20 -6.28
CA GLY A 43 -27.73 10.64 -7.15
C GLY A 43 -26.39 9.93 -6.98
N ALA A 44 -26.40 8.58 -6.90
CA ALA A 44 -25.21 7.73 -6.72
C ALA A 44 -23.98 8.14 -7.54
N LEU A 45 -24.18 8.43 -8.84
CA LEU A 45 -23.09 8.86 -9.73
C LEU A 45 -22.58 10.27 -9.36
N SER A 46 -23.46 11.20 -9.01
CA SER A 46 -23.11 12.57 -8.63
C SER A 46 -22.28 12.61 -7.35
N ASN A 47 -22.66 11.80 -6.34
CA ASN A 47 -21.93 11.73 -5.07
C ASN A 47 -20.57 11.06 -5.23
N MET A 48 -20.49 9.99 -6.02
CA MET A 48 -19.24 9.35 -6.40
C MET A 48 -18.30 10.33 -7.12
N LEU A 49 -18.80 11.08 -8.12
CA LEU A 49 -18.01 12.07 -8.86
C LEU A 49 -17.56 13.23 -7.98
N THR A 50 -18.41 13.70 -7.07
CA THR A 50 -18.07 14.78 -6.13
C THR A 50 -16.96 14.33 -5.18
N PHE A 51 -17.04 13.11 -4.65
CA PHE A 51 -15.99 12.54 -3.81
C PHE A 51 -14.66 12.44 -4.57
N LEU A 52 -14.68 11.91 -5.79
CA LEU A 52 -13.48 11.83 -6.65
C LEU A 52 -12.89 13.20 -6.98
N ALA A 53 -13.73 14.23 -7.19
CA ALA A 53 -13.27 15.58 -7.50
C ALA A 53 -12.61 16.28 -6.29
N MET A 54 -13.21 16.18 -5.09
CA MET A 54 -12.57 16.70 -3.87
C MET A 54 -11.25 16.00 -3.58
N PHE A 55 -11.23 14.71 -3.86
CA PHE A 55 -10.05 13.91 -3.72
C PHE A 55 -8.92 14.32 -4.69
N ALA A 56 -9.23 14.49 -5.97
CA ALA A 56 -8.26 14.86 -7.00
C ALA A 56 -7.61 16.24 -6.75
N THR A 57 -8.32 17.14 -6.08
CA THR A 57 -7.88 18.53 -5.85
C THR A 57 -7.05 18.69 -4.58
N ILE A 58 -7.48 18.08 -3.46
CA ILE A 58 -6.81 18.26 -2.15
C ILE A 58 -6.14 16.97 -1.69
N GLY A 59 -6.80 15.83 -1.89
CA GLY A 59 -6.34 14.52 -1.41
C GLY A 59 -5.01 14.09 -2.03
N VAL A 60 -4.84 14.30 -3.34
CA VAL A 60 -3.63 13.88 -4.08
C VAL A 60 -2.38 14.57 -3.54
N GLY A 61 -2.43 15.89 -3.29
CA GLY A 61 -1.27 16.63 -2.78
C GLY A 61 -0.83 16.14 -1.40
N ALA A 62 -1.78 15.99 -0.48
CA ALA A 62 -1.51 15.47 0.86
C ALA A 62 -0.96 14.04 0.83
N ALA A 63 -1.51 13.18 -0.03
CA ALA A 63 -1.06 11.80 -0.13
C ALA A 63 0.28 11.63 -0.81
N VAL A 64 0.62 12.43 -1.83
CA VAL A 64 1.97 12.44 -2.39
C VAL A 64 2.98 12.84 -1.32
N PHE A 65 2.66 13.86 -0.51
CA PHE A 65 3.51 14.31 0.58
C PHE A 65 3.72 13.20 1.65
N VAL A 66 2.63 12.57 2.10
CA VAL A 66 2.67 11.46 3.06
C VAL A 66 3.40 10.25 2.48
N ALA A 67 3.16 9.92 1.20
CA ALA A 67 3.81 8.81 0.52
C ALA A 67 5.32 9.01 0.49
N PHE A 68 5.78 10.21 0.13
CA PHE A 68 7.20 10.51 -0.01
C PHE A 68 7.93 10.61 1.33
N LEU A 69 7.31 11.25 2.33
CA LEU A 69 7.98 11.54 3.61
C LEU A 69 7.80 10.46 4.67
N ILE A 70 6.77 9.63 4.57
CA ILE A 70 6.43 8.66 5.61
C ILE A 70 6.41 7.25 5.04
N VAL A 71 5.57 7.01 4.03
CA VAL A 71 5.32 5.63 3.57
C VAL A 71 6.54 5.04 2.87
N ALA A 72 7.19 5.78 1.97
CA ALA A 72 8.34 5.29 1.23
C ALA A 72 9.59 5.07 2.11
N PRO A 73 9.95 5.98 3.04
CA PRO A 73 11.00 5.70 4.02
C PRO A 73 10.70 4.49 4.90
N LEU A 74 9.45 4.34 5.36
CA LEU A 74 9.03 3.21 6.17
C LEU A 74 9.10 1.89 5.38
N GLY A 75 8.57 1.87 4.15
CA GLY A 75 8.63 0.71 3.26
C GLY A 75 10.05 0.30 2.90
N THR A 76 10.94 1.28 2.72
CA THR A 76 12.37 1.03 2.52
C THR A 76 13.00 0.38 3.76
N ALA A 77 12.74 0.92 4.95
CA ALA A 77 13.28 0.38 6.20
C ALA A 77 12.77 -1.05 6.47
N VAL A 78 11.48 -1.30 6.28
CA VAL A 78 10.88 -2.63 6.42
C VAL A 78 11.43 -3.60 5.39
N GLY A 79 11.52 -3.19 4.10
CA GLY A 79 12.08 -4.02 3.03
C GLY A 79 13.53 -4.42 3.31
N LEU A 80 14.37 -3.48 3.75
CA LEU A 80 15.75 -3.76 4.16
C LEU A 80 15.82 -4.69 5.37
N ALA A 81 14.95 -4.49 6.37
CA ALA A 81 14.90 -5.36 7.54
C ALA A 81 14.53 -6.79 7.14
N VAL A 82 13.50 -6.98 6.31
CA VAL A 82 13.06 -8.30 5.81
C VAL A 82 14.19 -8.99 5.04
N LEU A 83 14.85 -8.28 4.12
CA LEU A 83 15.98 -8.80 3.35
C LEU A 83 17.18 -9.23 4.22
N ARG A 84 17.42 -8.53 5.34
CA ARG A 84 18.51 -8.85 6.28
C ARG A 84 18.18 -10.03 7.19
N LEU A 85 16.92 -10.17 7.57
CA LEU A 85 16.48 -11.13 8.58
C LEU A 85 16.06 -12.47 7.98
N THR A 86 15.72 -12.50 6.69
CA THR A 86 15.13 -13.68 6.07
C THR A 86 15.73 -13.97 4.70
N PRO A 87 15.92 -15.26 4.35
CA PRO A 87 16.41 -15.62 3.03
C PRO A 87 15.41 -15.16 1.95
N PRO A 88 15.89 -14.87 0.73
CA PRO A 88 15.04 -14.37 -0.35
C PRO A 88 13.86 -15.31 -0.67
N ALA A 89 12.65 -14.76 -0.66
CA ALA A 89 11.41 -15.52 -0.85
C ALA A 89 10.29 -14.67 -1.45
N TRP A 90 9.35 -15.33 -2.14
CA TRP A 90 8.22 -14.70 -2.86
C TRP A 90 7.24 -13.96 -1.93
N TRP A 91 7.20 -14.30 -0.64
CA TRP A 91 6.26 -13.71 0.32
C TRP A 91 6.79 -12.44 0.98
N GLN A 92 8.04 -12.03 0.72
CA GLN A 92 8.67 -10.91 1.42
C GLN A 92 8.07 -9.55 1.04
N GLY A 93 7.70 -9.34 -0.21
CA GLY A 93 6.98 -8.16 -0.70
C GLY A 93 5.57 -8.05 -0.10
N PRO A 94 4.75 -9.11 -0.15
CA PRO A 94 3.47 -9.13 0.54
C PRO A 94 3.60 -8.87 2.05
N LEU A 95 4.58 -9.48 2.72
CA LEU A 95 4.83 -9.23 4.14
C LEU A 95 5.22 -7.78 4.39
N ALA A 96 6.17 -7.23 3.62
CA ALA A 96 6.64 -5.86 3.79
C ALA A 96 5.50 -4.86 3.57
N GLY A 97 4.70 -5.04 2.51
CA GLY A 97 3.51 -4.22 2.27
C GLY A 97 2.50 -4.30 3.41
N GLY A 98 2.20 -5.51 3.89
CA GLY A 98 1.31 -5.72 5.03
C GLY A 98 1.81 -5.07 6.32
N LEU A 99 3.09 -5.20 6.64
CA LEU A 99 3.70 -4.58 7.82
C LEU A 99 3.64 -3.06 7.76
N VAL A 100 3.98 -2.46 6.61
CA VAL A 100 3.90 -1.01 6.40
C VAL A 100 2.46 -0.52 6.61
N ALA A 101 1.47 -1.18 6.00
CA ALA A 101 0.07 -0.81 6.16
C ALA A 101 -0.41 -0.97 7.60
N ALA A 102 -0.04 -2.07 8.28
CA ALA A 102 -0.40 -2.30 9.68
C ALA A 102 0.19 -1.23 10.60
N THR A 103 1.46 -0.85 10.40
CA THR A 103 2.08 0.24 11.15
C THR A 103 1.35 1.57 10.93
N LEU A 104 1.07 1.93 9.68
CA LEU A 104 0.38 3.19 9.37
C LEU A 104 -1.04 3.23 9.94
N VAL A 105 -1.78 2.12 9.84
CA VAL A 105 -3.12 2.00 10.44
C VAL A 105 -3.04 2.13 11.96
N ALA A 106 -2.13 1.42 12.62
CA ALA A 106 -1.99 1.51 14.07
C ALA A 106 -1.65 2.93 14.54
N VAL A 107 -0.72 3.60 13.87
CA VAL A 107 -0.37 5.01 14.15
C VAL A 107 -1.57 5.92 13.93
N THR A 108 -2.31 5.72 12.84
CA THR A 108 -3.50 6.53 12.53
C THR A 108 -4.55 6.36 13.62
N LEU A 109 -4.92 5.12 13.97
CA LEU A 109 -5.92 4.84 15.01
C LEU A 109 -5.51 5.42 16.37
N LEU A 110 -4.22 5.34 16.71
CA LEU A 110 -3.68 5.94 17.93
C LEU A 110 -3.84 7.47 17.92
N LEU A 111 -3.56 8.14 16.80
CA LEU A 111 -3.75 9.58 16.66
C LEU A 111 -5.22 9.99 16.78
N PHE A 112 -6.14 9.21 16.19
CA PHE A 112 -7.59 9.43 16.36
C PHE A 112 -8.01 9.33 17.82
N GLN A 113 -7.54 8.30 18.52
CA GLN A 113 -7.83 8.10 19.94
C GLN A 113 -7.28 9.24 20.81
N LEU A 114 -6.03 9.65 20.58
CA LEU A 114 -5.39 10.76 21.29
C LEU A 114 -6.06 12.11 20.99
N GLY A 115 -6.59 12.28 19.78
CA GLY A 115 -7.36 13.44 19.38
C GLY A 115 -8.80 13.48 19.91
N GLY A 116 -9.22 12.47 20.67
CA GLY A 116 -10.58 12.37 21.21
C GLY A 116 -11.67 12.13 20.15
N GLN A 117 -11.27 11.75 18.94
CA GLN A 117 -12.21 11.42 17.87
C GLN A 117 -12.82 10.04 18.13
N PRO A 118 -14.14 9.87 17.94
CA PRO A 118 -14.77 8.56 18.08
C PRO A 118 -14.25 7.61 17.00
N LEU A 119 -13.72 6.47 17.42
CA LEU A 119 -13.40 5.35 16.53
C LEU A 119 -14.70 4.64 16.16
N ASP A 120 -15.34 5.10 15.10
CA ASP A 120 -16.54 4.47 14.56
C ASP A 120 -16.21 3.36 13.55
N TRP A 121 -17.24 2.62 13.15
CA TRP A 121 -17.10 1.56 12.15
C TRP A 121 -16.63 2.08 10.79
N GLY A 122 -16.88 3.35 10.46
CA GLY A 122 -16.40 3.99 9.24
C GLY A 122 -14.87 4.14 9.23
N VAL A 123 -14.29 4.57 10.35
CA VAL A 123 -12.82 4.69 10.51
C VAL A 123 -12.15 3.32 10.39
N TYR A 124 -12.71 2.28 11.03
CA TYR A 124 -12.19 0.92 10.90
C TYR A 124 -12.32 0.36 9.48
N ALA A 125 -13.43 0.62 8.79
CA ALA A 125 -13.62 0.21 7.40
C ALA A 125 -12.61 0.89 6.46
N MET A 126 -12.34 2.18 6.65
CA MET A 126 -11.34 2.92 5.89
C MET A 126 -9.92 2.42 6.15
N ALA A 127 -9.61 1.97 7.37
CA ALA A 127 -8.33 1.38 7.72
C ALA A 127 -8.15 -0.05 7.16
N ALA A 128 -9.24 -0.79 6.98
CA ALA A 128 -9.22 -2.16 6.46
C ALA A 128 -8.81 -2.23 4.97
N VAL A 129 -9.17 -1.22 4.17
CA VAL A 129 -8.89 -1.20 2.72
C VAL A 129 -7.38 -1.21 2.43
N PRO A 130 -6.55 -0.31 3.01
CA PRO A 130 -5.10 -0.38 2.85
C PRO A 130 -4.49 -1.67 3.38
N LEU A 131 -4.98 -2.18 4.52
CA LEU A 131 -4.50 -3.44 5.11
C LEU A 131 -4.71 -4.64 4.17
N ALA A 132 -5.85 -4.68 3.46
CA ALA A 132 -6.15 -5.74 2.51
C ALA A 132 -5.35 -5.61 1.20
N LEU A 133 -5.15 -4.38 0.71
CA LEU A 133 -4.51 -4.12 -0.58
C LEU A 133 -2.98 -4.13 -0.53
N ALA A 134 -2.38 -3.71 0.59
CA ALA A 134 -0.94 -3.54 0.68
C ALA A 134 -0.12 -4.84 0.48
N PRO A 135 -0.56 -6.02 0.95
CA PRO A 135 0.12 -7.27 0.63
C PRO A 135 0.10 -7.58 -0.88
N VAL A 136 -1.01 -7.29 -1.55
CA VAL A 136 -1.15 -7.49 -3.00
C VAL A 136 -0.23 -6.54 -3.76
N ALA A 137 -0.24 -5.25 -3.40
CA ALA A 137 0.64 -4.26 -3.99
C ALA A 137 2.12 -4.58 -3.76
N GLY A 138 2.49 -5.03 -2.55
CA GLY A 138 3.84 -5.48 -2.22
C GLY A 138 4.28 -6.69 -3.05
N GLY A 139 3.39 -7.65 -3.29
CA GLY A 139 3.64 -8.79 -4.19
C GLY A 139 3.82 -8.38 -5.66
N LEU A 140 2.98 -7.47 -6.16
CA LEU A 140 3.08 -6.96 -7.53
C LEU A 140 4.38 -6.20 -7.76
N VAL A 141 4.74 -5.33 -6.82
CA VAL A 141 5.99 -4.56 -6.89
C VAL A 141 7.21 -5.48 -6.74
N GLN A 142 7.15 -6.48 -5.86
CA GLN A 142 8.18 -7.50 -5.80
C GLN A 142 8.34 -8.24 -7.12
N LYS A 143 7.24 -8.63 -7.78
CA LYS A 143 7.29 -9.41 -9.01
C LYS A 143 7.75 -8.60 -10.22
N HIS A 144 7.33 -7.34 -10.31
CA HIS A 144 7.47 -6.54 -11.54
C HIS A 144 8.53 -5.44 -11.47
N LEU A 145 8.92 -5.01 -10.27
CA LEU A 145 9.84 -3.89 -10.09
C LEU A 145 11.11 -4.25 -9.33
N LEU A 146 11.05 -5.25 -8.44
CA LEU A 146 12.20 -5.70 -7.68
C LEU A 146 12.76 -6.99 -8.30
N HIS A 147 14.08 -7.04 -8.49
CA HIS A 147 14.80 -8.25 -8.94
C HIS A 147 15.07 -9.18 -7.75
N TRP A 148 14.05 -9.32 -6.89
CA TRP A 148 14.13 -10.05 -5.63
C TRP A 148 14.56 -11.50 -5.88
N PRO A 149 15.64 -12.03 -5.26
CA PRO A 149 16.05 -13.39 -5.52
C PRO A 149 14.92 -14.38 -5.17
N GLY A 150 14.49 -15.20 -6.14
CA GLY A 150 13.41 -16.19 -5.95
C GLY A 150 12.02 -15.77 -6.46
N SER A 151 11.83 -14.56 -7.00
CA SER A 151 10.60 -14.15 -7.71
C SER A 151 10.29 -15.04 -8.92
N ASP A 152 11.33 -15.53 -9.59
CA ASP A 152 11.23 -16.24 -10.87
C ASP A 152 10.97 -17.75 -10.71
N ARG A 153 11.10 -18.30 -9.49
CA ARG A 153 11.01 -19.75 -9.27
C ARG A 153 9.60 -20.35 -9.38
N GLN A 154 8.56 -19.54 -9.57
CA GLN A 154 7.19 -20.04 -9.75
C GLN A 154 6.83 -20.41 -11.18
N GLU A 155 7.60 -20.03 -12.20
CA GLU A 155 7.29 -20.46 -13.58
C GLU A 155 7.62 -21.94 -13.86
N LEU A 156 8.24 -22.65 -12.90
CA LEU A 156 8.81 -23.99 -13.13
C LEU A 156 8.34 -25.11 -12.18
N THR A 157 7.32 -24.88 -11.35
CA THR A 157 6.68 -25.97 -10.58
C THR A 157 5.22 -26.13 -10.98
N PRO A 158 4.91 -26.95 -12.01
CA PRO A 158 3.58 -27.52 -12.11
C PRO A 158 3.33 -28.40 -10.87
N ALA A 159 2.13 -28.26 -10.30
CA ALA A 159 1.62 -29.11 -9.24
C ALA A 159 1.42 -30.56 -9.72
#